data_AF-A0A3R7JA28-F1
#
_entry.id   AF-A0A3R7JA28-F1
#
_cell.length_a   1.000
_cell.length_b   1.000
_cell.length_c   1.000
_cell.angle_alpha   90.00
_cell.angle_beta   90.00
_cell.angle_gamma   90.00
#
_symmetry.space_group_name_H-M   'P 1'
#
loop_
_entity.id
_entity.type
_entity.pdbx_description
1 polymer ?
#
loop_
_entity_poly.entity_id
_entity_poly.type
_entity_poly.pdbx_seq_one_letter_code
_entity_poly.pdbx_strand_id
1 'polypeptide(L)'
;MGAGTTSVVVQPSTDTVTVGNTTTVDIVVTSTTDGVGSLDLDIASTNGSVATVSNTSVAGNPETVQSAEEANGVRIAATGMDTADSGSISVVSVTLTGKAVGTSDVDLTVAAVGDESGTAYNVTSVRDGTLTVESGENTTETPTRTPTSTETPTETPTEEDSSSSGGSNDDGDNDGGDDDDGSDSSGSDSGDTVTATDTPTVTEPTPGDTPTTAMETEHSTETDTKQSTSTQTSSGGPAITPSQTAATDTVEPSGGSPTNLLIVGSMIVAVLGGIIIYRRL
;
A
#
# COMPACT_ATOMS: atom_id res chain seq x y z
N MET A 1 -3.40 -12.41 24.77
CA MET A 1 -3.71 -10.99 24.53
C MET A 1 -3.29 -10.71 23.09
N GLY A 2 -4.04 -9.90 22.32
CA GLY A 2 -3.56 -9.43 21.02
C GLY A 2 -2.54 -8.30 21.18
N ALA A 3 -1.79 -7.96 20.12
CA ALA A 3 -0.77 -6.90 20.13
C ALA A 3 -1.35 -5.49 20.34
N GLY A 4 -2.67 -5.35 20.33
CA GLY A 4 -3.38 -4.09 20.48
C GLY A 4 -4.25 -3.79 19.27
N THR A 5 -4.57 -2.52 19.06
CA THR A 5 -5.35 -2.04 17.91
C THR A 5 -4.52 -1.14 17.03
N THR A 6 -4.65 -1.28 15.71
CA THR A 6 -3.91 -0.49 14.74
C THR A 6 -4.81 -0.01 13.61
N SER A 7 -4.32 0.93 12.80
CA SER A 7 -4.92 1.31 11.52
C SER A 7 -3.86 1.29 10.43
N VAL A 8 -4.25 0.89 9.22
CA VAL A 8 -3.36 0.83 8.06
C VAL A 8 -3.81 1.86 7.04
N VAL A 9 -2.87 2.67 6.53
CA VAL A 9 -3.19 3.81 5.65
C VAL A 9 -2.22 3.88 4.48
N VAL A 10 -2.73 4.26 3.31
CA VAL A 10 -1.88 4.64 2.16
C VAL A 10 -1.44 6.10 2.32
N GLN A 11 -0.15 6.36 2.13
CA GLN A 11 0.46 7.69 2.22
C GLN A 11 1.36 8.01 1.02
N PRO A 12 1.27 9.21 0.42
CA PRO A 12 0.24 10.21 0.69
C PRO A 12 -1.16 9.67 0.33
N SER A 13 -2.19 10.19 0.99
CA SER A 13 -3.59 9.78 0.71
C SER A 13 -4.06 10.23 -0.67
N THR A 14 -3.43 11.25 -1.23
CA THR A 14 -3.67 11.76 -2.58
C THR A 14 -2.35 12.17 -3.20
N ASP A 15 -2.13 11.81 -4.45
CA ASP A 15 -0.94 12.22 -5.19
C ASP A 15 -1.24 12.54 -6.66
N THR A 16 -0.32 13.24 -7.31
CA THR A 16 -0.40 13.61 -8.72
C THR A 16 0.87 13.22 -9.47
N VAL A 17 0.71 12.59 -10.63
CA VAL A 17 1.82 12.24 -11.53
C VAL A 17 1.46 12.60 -12.96
N THR A 18 2.44 12.85 -13.82
CA THR A 18 2.19 13.02 -15.26
C THR A 18 2.25 11.69 -16.00
N VAL A 19 1.55 11.58 -17.13
CA VAL A 19 1.58 10.39 -17.98
C VAL A 19 3.02 10.00 -18.32
N GLY A 20 3.36 8.72 -18.13
CA GLY A 20 4.67 8.14 -18.39
C GLY A 20 5.64 8.20 -17.21
N ASN A 21 5.30 8.95 -16.15
CA ASN A 21 6.11 9.03 -14.94
C ASN A 21 5.59 8.11 -13.83
N THR A 22 6.45 7.91 -12.83
CA THR A 22 6.15 7.10 -11.65
C THR A 22 6.07 7.95 -10.40
N THR A 23 5.23 7.54 -9.45
CA THR A 23 5.24 8.04 -8.07
C THR A 23 5.29 6.88 -7.08
N THR A 24 5.57 7.18 -5.81
CA THR A 24 5.64 6.19 -4.73
C THR A 24 4.61 6.49 -3.68
N VAL A 25 3.86 5.46 -3.27
CA VAL A 25 2.98 5.49 -2.11
C VAL A 25 3.43 4.43 -1.12
N ASP A 26 3.31 4.75 0.15
CA ASP A 26 3.68 3.89 1.27
C ASP A 26 2.44 3.38 1.97
N ILE A 27 2.46 2.12 2.36
CA ILE A 27 1.51 1.52 3.29
C ILE A 27 2.08 1.70 4.69
N VAL A 28 1.35 2.44 5.52
CA VAL A 28 1.78 2.80 6.87
C VAL A 28 0.85 2.18 7.90
N VAL A 29 1.43 1.43 8.83
CA VAL A 29 0.74 0.91 10.00
C VAL A 29 0.91 1.91 11.14
N THR A 30 -0.18 2.32 11.76
CA THR A 30 -0.20 3.41 12.76
C THR A 30 -0.59 2.91 14.14
N SER A 31 -0.13 3.61 15.18
CA SER A 31 -0.42 3.25 16.58
C SER A 31 0.15 1.86 16.96
N THR A 32 1.33 1.52 16.45
CA THR A 32 2.05 0.30 16.84
C THR A 32 2.75 0.50 18.18
N THR A 33 2.87 -0.58 18.96
CA THR A 33 3.54 -0.58 20.27
C THR A 33 4.72 -1.53 20.36
N ASP A 34 4.75 -2.57 19.52
CA ASP A 34 5.76 -3.62 19.50
C ASP A 34 6.20 -3.95 18.05
N GLY A 35 6.25 -2.91 17.21
CA GLY A 35 6.63 -2.99 15.80
C GLY A 35 5.62 -3.75 14.95
N VAL A 36 6.03 -4.08 13.72
CA VAL A 36 5.29 -4.92 12.77
C VAL A 36 6.21 -6.01 12.27
N GLY A 37 5.96 -7.25 12.69
CA GLY A 37 6.75 -8.42 12.32
C GLY A 37 6.15 -9.25 11.19
N SER A 38 4.87 -9.07 10.89
CA SER A 38 4.19 -9.80 9.81
C SER A 38 3.07 -9.00 9.17
N LEU A 39 2.85 -9.22 7.88
CA LEU A 39 1.73 -8.66 7.12
C LEU A 39 1.24 -9.64 6.04
N ASP A 40 -0.04 -9.54 5.71
CA ASP A 40 -0.68 -10.10 4.51
C ASP A 40 -1.69 -9.07 4.01
N LEU A 41 -1.42 -8.49 2.83
CA LEU A 41 -2.21 -7.41 2.26
C LEU A 41 -2.27 -7.50 0.73
N ASP A 42 -3.29 -6.87 0.17
CA ASP A 42 -3.48 -6.68 -1.26
C ASP A 42 -3.55 -5.19 -1.54
N ILE A 43 -2.81 -4.73 -2.55
CA ILE A 43 -2.90 -3.35 -3.05
C ILE A 43 -3.22 -3.36 -4.53
N ALA A 44 -4.21 -2.58 -4.95
CA ALA A 44 -4.67 -2.54 -6.33
C ALA A 44 -5.00 -1.12 -6.80
N SER A 45 -4.76 -0.86 -8.08
CA SER A 45 -5.30 0.30 -8.77
C SER A 45 -6.69 -0.05 -9.33
N THR A 46 -7.69 0.78 -9.03
CA THR A 46 -9.05 0.57 -9.53
C THR A 46 -9.17 0.78 -11.04
N ASN A 47 -8.25 1.54 -11.64
CA ASN A 47 -8.23 1.83 -13.07
C ASN A 47 -6.85 1.60 -13.70
N GLY A 48 -6.59 0.35 -14.08
CA GLY A 48 -5.38 -0.10 -14.79
C GLY A 48 -5.05 0.61 -16.10
N SER A 49 -6.03 1.30 -16.71
CA SER A 49 -5.80 2.12 -17.91
C SER A 49 -5.24 3.50 -17.58
N VAL A 50 -5.47 3.99 -16.36
CA VAL A 50 -4.97 5.28 -15.84
C VAL A 50 -3.66 5.09 -15.08
N ALA A 51 -3.59 4.10 -14.19
CA ALA A 51 -2.39 3.82 -13.39
C ALA A 51 -2.19 2.32 -13.19
N THR A 52 -0.94 1.89 -12.96
CA THR A 52 -0.65 0.50 -12.59
C THR A 52 0.41 0.42 -11.50
N VAL A 53 0.28 -0.57 -10.63
CA VAL A 53 1.35 -0.98 -9.72
C VAL A 53 2.50 -1.58 -10.54
N SER A 54 3.74 -1.15 -10.25
CA SER A 54 4.92 -1.52 -11.04
C SER A 54 6.05 -2.12 -10.22
N ASN A 55 6.17 -1.76 -8.94
CA ASN A 55 7.17 -2.30 -8.05
C ASN A 55 6.69 -2.20 -6.60
N THR A 56 7.16 -3.10 -5.74
CA THR A 56 6.91 -3.08 -4.30
C THR A 56 8.16 -3.46 -3.53
N SER A 57 8.34 -2.82 -2.37
CA SER A 57 9.43 -3.10 -1.44
C SER A 57 8.88 -3.21 -0.03
N VAL A 58 9.22 -4.29 0.67
CA VAL A 58 8.82 -4.51 2.07
C VAL A 58 9.92 -4.01 3.00
N ALA A 59 9.55 -3.26 4.04
CA ALA A 59 10.47 -2.72 5.03
C ALA A 59 10.81 -3.74 6.13
N GLY A 60 11.78 -3.38 6.98
CA GLY A 60 12.10 -4.15 8.17
C GLY A 60 12.77 -5.49 7.93
N ASN A 61 13.59 -5.63 6.88
CA ASN A 61 14.46 -6.81 6.68
C ASN A 61 13.76 -8.18 6.89
N PRO A 62 12.62 -8.44 6.25
CA PRO A 62 11.84 -9.66 6.46
C PRO A 62 12.65 -10.93 6.21
N GLU A 63 12.43 -11.95 7.05
CA GLU A 63 12.96 -13.29 6.80
C GLU A 63 12.33 -13.92 5.55
N THR A 64 11.02 -13.69 5.34
CA THR A 64 10.31 -14.19 4.16
C THR A 64 9.44 -13.11 3.54
N VAL A 65 9.43 -13.06 2.21
CA VAL A 65 8.54 -12.23 1.41
C VAL A 65 7.96 -13.08 0.30
N GLN A 66 6.66 -13.05 0.15
CA GLN A 66 5.92 -13.60 -0.97
C GLN A 66 5.14 -12.48 -1.63
N SER A 67 5.26 -12.39 -2.95
CA SER A 67 4.46 -11.48 -3.76
C SER A 67 3.81 -12.23 -4.92
N ALA A 68 2.57 -11.86 -5.22
CA ALA A 68 1.84 -12.37 -6.38
C ALA A 68 1.29 -11.20 -7.17
N GLU A 69 1.69 -11.08 -8.44
CA GLU A 69 1.15 -10.07 -9.35
C GLU A 69 -0.27 -10.43 -9.76
N GLU A 70 -1.16 -9.44 -9.70
CA GLU A 70 -2.53 -9.52 -10.18
C GLU A 70 -2.74 -8.54 -11.35
N ALA A 71 -3.90 -8.57 -12.00
CA ALA A 71 -4.14 -7.80 -13.21
C ALA A 71 -3.90 -6.28 -13.05
N ASN A 72 -4.18 -5.71 -11.88
CA ASN A 72 -3.99 -4.28 -11.57
C ASN A 72 -3.42 -4.05 -10.16
N GLY A 73 -2.79 -5.06 -9.57
CA GLY A 73 -2.42 -5.04 -8.16
C GLY A 73 -1.39 -6.09 -7.83
N VAL A 74 -1.10 -6.20 -6.53
CA VAL A 74 -0.15 -7.16 -6.00
C VAL A 74 -0.58 -7.55 -4.59
N ARG A 75 -0.55 -8.86 -4.34
CA ARG A 75 -0.62 -9.41 -3.00
C ARG A 75 0.77 -9.50 -2.41
N ILE A 76 0.91 -9.13 -1.15
CA ILE A 76 2.17 -9.16 -0.41
C ILE A 76 1.95 -9.83 0.94
N ALA A 77 2.70 -10.88 1.21
CA ALA A 77 2.79 -11.50 2.52
C ALA A 77 4.25 -11.52 2.97
N ALA A 78 4.52 -11.06 4.19
CA ALA A 78 5.86 -11.03 4.76
C ALA A 78 5.85 -11.39 6.24
N THR A 79 6.94 -12.02 6.72
CA THR A 79 7.11 -12.41 8.13
C THR A 79 8.56 -12.22 8.57
N GLY A 80 8.76 -12.09 9.89
CA GLY A 80 10.08 -11.89 10.48
C GLY A 80 10.62 -10.50 10.14
N MET A 81 9.73 -9.51 10.03
CA MET A 81 10.14 -8.12 9.89
C MET A 81 10.62 -7.57 11.25
N ASP A 82 11.64 -6.73 11.22
CA ASP A 82 12.23 -5.97 12.32
C ASP A 82 12.08 -4.48 11.98
N THR A 83 11.13 -3.83 12.62
CA THR A 83 10.70 -2.47 12.32
C THR A 83 10.93 -1.55 13.52
N ALA A 84 10.50 -0.30 13.44
CA ALA A 84 10.53 0.54 14.63
C ALA A 84 9.51 0.02 15.65
N ASP A 85 9.90 -0.13 16.91
CA ASP A 85 9.04 -0.68 17.95
C ASP A 85 7.68 0.04 18.10
N SER A 86 7.58 1.34 17.78
CA SER A 86 6.32 2.06 18.01
C SER A 86 6.07 3.23 17.06
N GLY A 87 4.81 3.66 17.00
CA GLY A 87 4.39 4.85 16.28
C GLY A 87 3.72 4.55 14.94
N SER A 88 4.16 5.25 13.90
CA SER A 88 3.67 5.09 12.52
C SER A 88 4.81 4.59 11.64
N ILE A 89 4.66 3.38 11.11
CA ILE A 89 5.72 2.63 10.45
C ILE A 89 5.32 2.39 8.99
N SER A 90 6.16 2.82 8.05
CA SER A 90 6.03 2.43 6.65
C SER A 90 6.51 0.99 6.49
N VAL A 91 5.60 0.10 6.11
CA VAL A 91 5.85 -1.35 6.04
C VAL A 91 6.02 -1.84 4.60
N VAL A 92 5.40 -1.14 3.64
CA VAL A 92 5.54 -1.44 2.21
C VAL A 92 5.59 -0.13 1.44
N SER A 93 6.54 -0.01 0.53
CA SER A 93 6.60 1.06 -0.45
C SER A 93 6.20 0.54 -1.83
N VAL A 94 5.33 1.26 -2.53
CA VAL A 94 4.69 0.84 -3.79
C VAL A 94 4.90 1.89 -4.84
N THR A 95 5.50 1.50 -5.97
CA THR A 95 5.70 2.37 -7.12
C THR A 95 4.51 2.23 -8.09
N LEU A 96 3.84 3.34 -8.34
CA LEU A 96 2.74 3.48 -9.29
C LEU A 96 3.23 4.17 -10.57
N THR A 97 2.80 3.69 -11.73
CA THR A 97 3.08 4.31 -13.03
C THR A 97 1.81 4.92 -13.62
N GLY A 98 1.85 6.21 -13.98
CA GLY A 98 0.76 6.88 -14.69
C GLY A 98 0.76 6.55 -16.18
N LYS A 99 -0.35 6.02 -16.69
CA LYS A 99 -0.51 5.55 -18.08
C LYS A 99 -1.36 6.47 -18.96
N ALA A 100 -2.42 7.04 -18.39
CA ALA A 100 -3.33 7.93 -19.13
C ALA A 100 -3.93 8.97 -18.18
N VAL A 101 -4.31 10.12 -18.72
CA VAL A 101 -4.93 11.20 -17.94
C VAL A 101 -6.22 10.71 -17.29
N GLY A 102 -6.38 10.99 -16.01
CA GLY A 102 -7.55 10.58 -15.23
C GLY A 102 -7.22 10.38 -13.76
N THR A 103 -8.14 9.75 -13.04
CA THR A 103 -7.96 9.41 -11.63
C THR A 103 -8.10 7.90 -11.45
N SER A 104 -7.26 7.33 -10.60
CA SER A 104 -7.40 5.96 -10.10
C SER A 104 -7.31 5.98 -8.58
N ASP A 105 -8.18 5.24 -7.92
CA ASP A 105 -8.00 4.92 -6.50
C ASP A 105 -6.94 3.83 -6.35
N VAL A 106 -6.32 3.82 -5.17
CA VAL A 106 -5.34 2.87 -4.70
C VAL A 106 -5.98 2.13 -3.51
N ASP A 107 -6.64 1.03 -3.83
CA ASP A 107 -7.40 0.22 -2.88
C ASP A 107 -6.44 -0.64 -2.07
N LEU A 108 -6.63 -0.65 -0.75
CA LEU A 108 -5.87 -1.44 0.18
C LEU A 108 -6.78 -2.42 0.91
N THR A 109 -6.50 -3.71 0.79
CA THR A 109 -7.14 -4.75 1.61
C THR A 109 -6.10 -5.38 2.54
N VAL A 110 -6.46 -5.53 3.81
CA VAL A 110 -5.56 -6.08 4.84
C VAL A 110 -6.16 -7.37 5.37
N ALA A 111 -5.46 -8.48 5.14
CA ALA A 111 -5.84 -9.79 5.67
C ALA A 111 -5.30 -10.00 7.09
N ALA A 112 -4.04 -9.62 7.34
CA ALA A 112 -3.42 -9.74 8.65
C ALA A 112 -2.27 -8.75 8.84
N VAL A 113 -2.08 -8.31 10.09
CA VAL A 113 -0.88 -7.60 10.57
C VAL A 113 -0.55 -8.13 11.96
N GLY A 114 0.72 -8.42 12.22
CA GLY A 114 1.20 -8.86 13.53
C GLY A 114 2.45 -8.13 13.98
N ASP A 115 2.67 -8.08 15.28
CA ASP A 115 3.89 -7.54 15.90
C ASP A 115 5.12 -8.42 15.62
N GLU A 116 6.28 -8.00 16.10
CA GLU A 116 7.57 -8.68 15.90
C GLU A 116 7.67 -10.02 16.64
N SER A 117 6.79 -10.24 17.61
CA SER A 117 6.64 -11.53 18.31
C SER A 117 5.64 -12.46 17.63
N GLY A 118 5.01 -12.04 16.53
CA GLY A 118 4.00 -12.79 15.80
C GLY A 118 2.59 -12.72 16.40
N THR A 119 2.34 -11.81 17.34
CA THR A 119 1.01 -11.58 17.90
C THR A 119 0.21 -10.67 16.97
N ALA A 120 -1.01 -11.08 16.61
CA ALA A 120 -1.85 -10.30 15.71
C ALA A 120 -2.32 -8.97 16.34
N TYR A 121 -2.28 -7.91 15.53
CA TYR A 121 -2.99 -6.67 15.80
C TYR A 121 -4.47 -6.78 15.40
N ASN A 122 -5.33 -6.07 16.12
CA ASN A 122 -6.71 -5.84 15.69
C ASN A 122 -6.76 -4.60 14.78
N VAL A 123 -6.88 -4.80 13.47
CA VAL A 123 -6.98 -3.70 12.49
C VAL A 123 -8.37 -3.07 12.57
N THR A 124 -8.47 -1.83 13.05
CA THR A 124 -9.75 -1.15 13.25
C THR A 124 -10.15 -0.23 12.09
N SER A 125 -9.19 0.15 11.24
CA SER A 125 -9.43 1.00 10.08
C SER A 125 -8.39 0.73 9.01
N VAL A 126 -8.84 0.67 7.77
CA VAL A 126 -8.01 0.68 6.57
C VAL A 126 -8.39 1.92 5.76
N ARG A 127 -7.40 2.67 5.24
CA ARG A 127 -7.65 3.86 4.42
C ARG A 127 -6.88 3.79 3.12
N ASP A 128 -7.64 3.90 2.04
CA ASP A 128 -7.15 3.90 0.66
C ASP A 128 -6.50 5.24 0.28
N GLY A 129 -5.86 5.25 -0.89
CA GLY A 129 -5.30 6.45 -1.50
C GLY A 129 -5.94 6.76 -2.86
N THR A 130 -5.61 7.92 -3.42
CA THR A 130 -6.03 8.31 -4.78
C THR A 130 -4.86 8.88 -5.57
N LEU A 131 -4.69 8.44 -6.81
CA LEU A 131 -3.70 8.95 -7.75
C LEU A 131 -4.39 9.69 -8.89
N THR A 132 -4.00 10.94 -9.12
CA THR A 132 -4.39 11.71 -10.31
C THR A 132 -3.25 11.70 -11.32
N VAL A 133 -3.57 11.36 -12.56
CA VAL A 133 -2.63 11.37 -13.68
C VAL A 133 -2.97 12.55 -14.59
N GLU A 134 -2.00 13.44 -14.79
CA GLU A 134 -2.14 14.63 -15.60
C GLU A 134 -1.38 14.50 -16.93
N SER A 135 -1.76 15.32 -17.91
CA SER A 135 -0.95 15.43 -19.12
C SER A 135 0.38 16.07 -18.76
N GLY A 136 1.49 15.51 -19.24
CA GLY A 136 2.75 16.25 -19.21
C GLY A 136 2.60 17.53 -20.04
N GLU A 137 3.02 18.66 -19.50
CA GLU A 137 3.24 19.85 -20.31
C GLU A 137 4.45 19.56 -21.19
N ASN A 138 4.20 19.17 -22.45
CA ASN A 138 5.23 19.26 -23.45
C ASN A 138 5.40 20.75 -23.74
N THR A 139 6.26 21.43 -22.98
CA THR A 139 6.77 22.76 -23.32
C THR A 139 7.55 22.64 -24.63
N THR A 140 6.81 22.52 -25.73
CA THR A 140 7.31 22.83 -27.05
C THR A 140 7.60 24.32 -26.99
N GLU A 141 8.85 24.66 -26.67
CA GLU A 141 9.38 25.98 -26.91
C GLU A 141 8.98 26.35 -28.34
N THR A 142 8.01 27.25 -28.49
CA THR A 142 7.72 27.81 -29.80
C THR A 142 9.01 28.46 -30.23
N PRO A 143 9.65 28.05 -31.35
CA PRO A 143 10.89 28.69 -31.75
C PRO A 143 10.58 30.18 -31.94
N THR A 144 11.16 31.01 -31.07
CA THR A 144 11.15 32.45 -31.22
C THR A 144 11.76 32.74 -32.57
N ARG A 145 10.93 33.00 -33.58
CA ARG A 145 11.41 33.43 -34.88
C ARG A 145 12.13 34.76 -34.64
N THR A 146 13.44 34.77 -34.81
CA THR A 146 14.22 35.99 -34.91
C THR A 146 13.53 36.88 -35.95
N PRO A 147 13.07 38.11 -35.60
CA PRO A 147 12.49 38.99 -36.59
C PRO A 147 13.57 39.26 -37.64
N THR A 148 13.29 38.85 -38.88
CA THR A 148 14.11 39.24 -40.03
C THR A 148 13.97 40.75 -40.14
N SER A 149 15.06 41.48 -39.89
CA SER A 149 15.12 42.92 -40.09
C SER A 149 14.75 43.23 -41.53
N THR A 150 13.57 43.82 -41.72
CA THR A 150 13.16 44.45 -42.97
C THR A 150 14.10 45.62 -43.22
N GLU A 151 14.90 45.54 -44.28
CA GLU A 151 15.70 46.67 -44.76
C GLU A 151 14.74 47.79 -45.21
N THR A 152 14.78 48.92 -44.49
CA THR A 152 14.06 50.15 -44.84
C THR A 152 14.78 50.85 -45.99
N PRO A 153 14.09 51.24 -47.08
CA PRO A 153 14.72 52.00 -48.14
C PRO A 153 14.97 53.45 -47.70
N THR A 154 16.12 53.96 -48.12
CA THR A 154 16.59 55.34 -47.99
C THR A 154 15.63 56.35 -48.62
N GLU A 155 15.15 57.32 -47.84
CA GLU A 155 14.66 58.61 -48.38
C GLU A 155 15.32 59.81 -47.67
N THR A 156 15.56 60.82 -48.49
CA THR A 156 16.42 62.02 -48.37
C THR A 156 15.63 63.20 -47.74
N PRO A 157 16.27 64.24 -47.15
CA PRO A 157 15.75 64.98 -46.01
C PRO A 157 14.98 66.26 -46.35
N THR A 158 14.17 66.78 -45.41
CA THR A 158 13.71 68.18 -45.40
C THR A 158 13.49 68.67 -43.96
N GLU A 159 14.45 69.50 -43.54
CA GLU A 159 14.51 70.66 -42.62
C GLU A 159 13.35 71.01 -41.65
N GLU A 160 13.79 71.38 -40.44
CA GLU A 160 13.27 72.38 -39.46
C GLU A 160 11.88 72.10 -38.81
N ASP A 161 11.69 72.11 -37.49
CA ASP A 161 12.19 73.10 -36.51
C ASP A 161 12.17 72.57 -35.04
N SER A 162 13.26 72.89 -34.33
CA SER A 162 13.49 73.18 -32.90
C SER A 162 12.29 73.12 -31.91
N SER A 163 12.33 72.43 -30.76
CA SER A 163 13.03 72.80 -29.51
C SER A 163 12.58 71.80 -28.40
N SER A 164 13.43 71.08 -27.65
CA SER A 164 14.40 71.43 -26.57
C SER A 164 13.91 71.02 -25.16
N SER A 165 14.89 70.61 -24.35
CA SER A 165 14.92 70.18 -22.93
C SER A 165 14.60 68.70 -22.66
N GLY A 166 15.46 67.89 -22.03
CA GLY A 166 16.75 68.15 -21.37
C GLY A 166 16.90 67.18 -20.19
N GLY A 167 18.07 66.59 -19.99
CA GLY A 167 18.42 65.88 -18.75
C GLY A 167 19.23 64.60 -18.96
N SER A 168 20.54 64.78 -19.09
CA SER A 168 21.58 63.74 -19.09
C SER A 168 21.99 63.34 -17.66
N ASN A 169 22.99 62.46 -17.60
CA ASN A 169 23.94 62.16 -16.52
C ASN A 169 23.61 60.91 -15.69
N ASP A 170 24.53 60.03 -15.35
CA ASP A 170 25.96 59.86 -15.69
C ASP A 170 26.35 58.47 -15.14
N ASP A 171 27.38 57.89 -15.77
CA ASP A 171 28.54 57.22 -15.17
C ASP A 171 28.37 56.68 -13.74
N GLY A 172 28.46 55.37 -13.53
CA GLY A 172 29.75 54.69 -13.53
C GLY A 172 30.07 54.33 -12.08
N ASP A 173 30.50 53.10 -11.81
CA ASP A 173 31.61 52.82 -10.89
C ASP A 173 31.82 51.31 -10.73
N ASN A 174 33.04 50.94 -11.14
CA ASN A 174 33.76 49.72 -10.83
C ASN A 174 34.59 49.98 -9.54
N ASP A 175 35.13 48.90 -8.97
CA ASP A 175 36.01 48.81 -7.80
C ASP A 175 35.22 48.66 -6.48
N GLY A 176 35.39 47.60 -5.69
CA GLY A 176 36.62 46.90 -5.34
C GLY A 176 36.83 47.11 -3.83
N GLY A 177 36.87 46.04 -3.05
CA GLY A 177 37.05 46.14 -1.60
C GLY A 177 36.90 44.81 -0.88
N ASP A 178 38.06 44.22 -0.61
CA ASP A 178 38.33 43.09 0.29
C ASP A 178 37.85 43.35 1.73
N ASP A 179 37.67 42.29 2.53
CA ASP A 179 38.37 42.10 3.83
C ASP A 179 37.74 40.95 4.67
N ASP A 180 38.58 39.95 4.95
CA ASP A 180 38.80 39.25 6.23
C ASP A 180 37.62 38.72 7.08
N ASP A 181 37.63 37.41 7.38
CA ASP A 181 38.38 36.91 8.55
C ASP A 181 38.42 35.37 8.57
N GLY A 182 39.57 34.83 8.94
CA GLY A 182 39.89 33.41 8.90
C GLY A 182 39.79 32.69 10.24
N SER A 183 40.46 31.53 10.27
CA SER A 183 40.80 30.70 11.44
C SER A 183 39.70 29.73 11.90
N ASP A 184 39.95 28.51 12.35
CA ASP A 184 41.09 27.58 12.29
C ASP A 184 40.63 26.33 13.09
N SER A 185 41.19 25.16 12.74
CA SER A 185 41.42 24.01 13.64
C SER A 185 40.19 23.23 14.18
N SER A 186 40.14 21.89 14.18
CA SER A 186 41.22 20.93 14.41
C SER A 186 40.79 19.53 13.96
N GLY A 187 41.69 18.83 13.29
CA GLY A 187 41.74 17.37 13.32
C GLY A 187 42.60 16.91 14.50
N SER A 188 42.24 15.76 15.07
CA SER A 188 43.10 14.71 15.68
C SER A 188 42.17 13.73 16.41
N ASP A 189 42.02 12.48 15.97
CA ASP A 189 42.97 11.35 16.09
C ASP A 189 42.72 10.52 17.36
N SER A 190 43.04 9.22 17.26
CA SER A 190 42.85 8.07 18.17
C SER A 190 41.58 7.29 17.81
N GLY A 191 41.61 6.18 17.05
CA GLY A 191 42.58 5.10 17.12
C GLY A 191 42.01 4.02 18.05
N ASP A 192 41.36 2.99 17.49
CA ASP A 192 41.40 1.68 18.11
C ASP A 192 41.26 0.56 17.07
N THR A 193 42.42 0.06 16.66
CA THR A 193 42.59 -1.28 16.14
C THR A 193 42.46 -2.27 17.29
N VAL A 194 41.26 -2.82 17.50
CA VAL A 194 41.11 -4.10 18.19
C VAL A 194 40.77 -5.18 17.17
N THR A 195 41.83 -5.88 16.77
CA THR A 195 41.73 -7.23 16.24
C THR A 195 41.35 -8.15 17.42
N ALA A 196 40.05 -8.35 17.63
CA ALA A 196 39.55 -9.42 18.49
C ALA A 196 39.13 -10.59 17.60
N THR A 197 40.07 -11.53 17.46
CA THR A 197 39.80 -12.91 17.06
C THR A 197 38.97 -13.55 18.16
N ASP A 198 37.65 -13.47 18.07
CA ASP A 198 36.76 -14.36 18.82
C ASP A 198 36.39 -15.53 17.94
N THR A 199 37.18 -16.59 18.13
CA THR A 199 36.83 -17.95 17.73
C THR A 199 35.58 -18.33 18.52
N PRO A 200 34.43 -18.64 17.89
CA PRO A 200 33.36 -19.30 18.61
C PRO A 200 33.87 -20.68 19.03
N THR A 201 34.12 -20.84 20.32
CA THR A 201 34.32 -22.16 20.92
C THR A 201 33.00 -22.89 20.78
N VAL A 202 32.97 -23.86 19.88
CA VAL A 202 31.93 -24.89 19.81
C VAL A 202 31.96 -25.62 21.15
N THR A 203 31.02 -25.26 22.03
CA THR A 203 30.68 -26.13 23.16
C THR A 203 29.67 -27.12 22.62
N GLU A 204 30.21 -28.29 22.25
CA GLU A 204 29.46 -29.51 21.98
C GLU A 204 28.55 -29.79 23.20
N PRO A 205 27.22 -29.86 23.05
CA PRO A 205 26.39 -30.41 24.11
C PRO A 205 26.70 -31.91 24.20
N THR A 206 27.28 -32.31 25.32
CA THR A 206 27.33 -33.70 25.78
C THR A 206 25.97 -34.36 25.57
N PRO A 207 25.88 -35.54 24.92
CA PRO A 207 24.65 -36.33 24.89
C PRO A 207 24.41 -36.91 26.29
N GLY A 208 23.73 -36.14 27.14
CA GLY A 208 23.27 -36.55 28.45
C GLY A 208 21.98 -37.35 28.34
N ASP A 209 22.14 -38.67 28.39
CA ASP A 209 21.25 -39.67 28.96
C ASP A 209 19.73 -39.48 28.79
N THR A 210 19.19 -40.31 27.90
CA THR A 210 17.78 -40.70 27.84
C THR A 210 17.40 -41.52 29.08
N PRO A 211 16.47 -41.08 29.95
CA PRO A 211 15.69 -42.02 30.72
C PRO A 211 14.53 -42.51 29.86
N THR A 212 14.68 -43.76 29.42
CA THR A 212 13.58 -44.64 29.04
C THR A 212 12.61 -44.73 30.22
N THR A 213 11.38 -44.25 30.04
CA THR A 213 10.25 -44.67 30.89
C THR A 213 9.20 -45.26 29.98
N ALA A 214 9.31 -46.57 29.78
CA ALA A 214 8.19 -47.42 29.42
C ALA A 214 7.31 -47.55 30.66
N MET A 215 6.05 -47.15 30.55
CA MET A 215 4.97 -47.81 31.30
C MET A 215 3.94 -48.28 30.29
N GLU A 216 4.07 -49.57 30.01
CA GLU A 216 3.09 -50.43 29.42
C GLU A 216 1.92 -50.64 30.40
N THR A 217 0.79 -51.03 29.82
CA THR A 217 -0.25 -51.90 30.40
C THR A 217 -1.58 -51.25 30.80
N GLU A 218 -2.48 -51.28 29.80
CA GLU A 218 -3.85 -51.84 29.83
C GLU A 218 -4.93 -51.22 30.73
N HIS A 219 -6.04 -50.77 30.11
CA HIS A 219 -7.27 -51.57 30.11
C HIS A 219 -8.29 -51.05 29.08
N SER A 220 -8.89 -51.99 28.34
CA SER A 220 -10.06 -51.85 27.46
C SER A 220 -11.27 -51.19 28.14
N THR A 221 -12.16 -50.56 27.37
CA THR A 221 -13.58 -51.01 27.25
C THR A 221 -14.22 -50.35 26.01
N GLU A 222 -15.01 -51.17 25.31
CA GLU A 222 -15.77 -50.96 24.08
C GLU A 222 -16.87 -49.88 24.13
N THR A 223 -17.41 -49.60 22.93
CA THR A 223 -18.77 -49.08 22.60
C THR A 223 -19.06 -47.62 22.97
N ASP A 224 -19.68 -46.78 22.14
CA ASP A 224 -20.84 -47.03 21.28
C ASP A 224 -20.98 -45.89 20.24
N THR A 225 -21.56 -46.24 19.09
CA THR A 225 -21.92 -45.35 17.99
C THR A 225 -23.19 -44.59 18.34
N LYS A 226 -23.20 -43.25 18.44
CA LYS A 226 -24.45 -42.46 18.22
C LYS A 226 -24.24 -41.12 17.51
N GLN A 227 -24.64 -41.16 16.25
CA GLN A 227 -25.20 -40.14 15.39
C GLN A 227 -26.09 -39.12 16.12
N SER A 228 -25.67 -37.86 16.18
CA SER A 228 -26.50 -36.74 16.64
C SER A 228 -27.50 -36.35 15.55
N THR A 229 -28.77 -36.71 15.76
CA THR A 229 -29.90 -36.21 14.98
C THR A 229 -30.57 -35.10 15.78
N SER A 230 -30.59 -33.88 15.23
CA SER A 230 -31.22 -32.71 15.85
C SER A 230 -32.75 -32.88 15.86
N THR A 231 -33.35 -32.77 17.05
CA THR A 231 -34.80 -32.83 17.25
C THR A 231 -35.38 -31.41 17.24
N GLN A 232 -36.20 -31.07 16.26
CA GLN A 232 -37.06 -29.88 16.31
C GLN A 232 -38.39 -30.25 16.98
N THR A 233 -38.66 -29.62 18.11
CA THR A 233 -39.92 -29.71 18.85
C THR A 233 -40.92 -28.73 18.25
N SER A 234 -41.93 -29.24 17.55
CA SER A 234 -43.11 -28.46 17.12
C SER A 234 -44.29 -28.83 18.01
N SER A 235 -44.63 -27.95 18.95
CA SER A 235 -45.81 -28.06 19.82
C SER A 235 -47.00 -27.39 19.13
N GLY A 236 -48.06 -28.16 18.89
CA GLY A 236 -49.27 -27.70 18.21
C GLY A 236 -50.32 -27.04 19.10
N GLY A 237 -51.23 -26.33 18.43
CA GLY A 237 -52.63 -26.12 18.82
C GLY A 237 -53.11 -24.65 18.80
N PRO A 238 -54.41 -24.34 18.55
CA PRO A 238 -55.49 -25.18 18.02
C PRO A 238 -56.17 -24.60 16.75
N ALA A 239 -57.06 -25.41 16.22
CA ALA A 239 -57.84 -25.27 14.99
C ALA A 239 -58.78 -24.05 14.94
N ILE A 240 -58.87 -23.43 13.76
CA ILE A 240 -60.01 -22.59 13.36
C ILE A 240 -60.70 -23.22 12.15
N THR A 241 -61.99 -23.48 12.33
CA THR A 241 -62.95 -24.05 11.39
C THR A 241 -63.25 -23.08 10.24
N PRO A 242 -63.35 -23.54 8.97
CA PRO A 242 -63.75 -22.68 7.87
C PRO A 242 -65.28 -22.64 7.75
N SER A 243 -65.85 -21.44 7.68
CA SER A 243 -67.24 -21.24 7.26
C SER A 243 -67.24 -20.71 5.83
N GLN A 244 -67.74 -21.52 4.89
CA GLN A 244 -68.03 -21.12 3.51
C GLN A 244 -69.37 -20.37 3.49
N THR A 245 -69.40 -19.21 2.83
CA THR A 245 -70.59 -18.70 2.16
C THR A 245 -70.18 -18.18 0.79
N ALA A 246 -70.81 -18.73 -0.24
CA ALA A 246 -70.63 -18.44 -1.65
C ALA A 246 -71.20 -17.08 -2.05
N ALA A 247 -70.61 -16.44 -3.07
CA ALA A 247 -71.18 -16.32 -4.42
C ALA A 247 -70.55 -15.16 -5.20
N THR A 248 -70.11 -15.47 -6.44
CA THR A 248 -70.04 -14.63 -7.67
C THR A 248 -69.18 -13.36 -7.58
N ASP A 249 -68.25 -13.06 -8.49
CA ASP A 249 -68.30 -13.15 -9.95
C ASP A 249 -66.89 -12.74 -10.49
N THR A 250 -66.42 -13.35 -11.59
CA THR A 250 -65.59 -12.76 -12.68
C THR A 250 -64.31 -11.96 -12.29
N VAL A 251 -63.06 -12.33 -12.61
CA VAL A 251 -62.40 -12.54 -13.92
C VAL A 251 -61.10 -13.39 -13.75
N GLU A 252 -60.77 -14.19 -14.76
CA GLU A 252 -59.58 -15.04 -14.94
C GLU A 252 -58.39 -14.25 -15.61
N PRO A 253 -57.22 -14.82 -15.99
CA PRO A 253 -55.97 -14.69 -15.22
C PRO A 253 -54.72 -14.21 -16.01
N SER A 254 -53.61 -13.99 -15.30
CA SER A 254 -52.18 -14.28 -15.65
C SER A 254 -51.31 -13.33 -14.81
N GLY A 255 -50.23 -13.71 -14.13
CA GLY A 255 -49.36 -14.87 -14.16
C GLY A 255 -47.97 -14.33 -13.79
N GLY A 256 -47.46 -14.65 -12.61
CA GLY A 256 -46.15 -14.17 -12.17
C GLY A 256 -45.91 -14.39 -10.69
N SER A 257 -45.29 -15.51 -10.34
CA SER A 257 -44.80 -15.79 -8.99
C SER A 257 -43.62 -14.89 -8.63
N PRO A 258 -43.55 -14.32 -7.41
CA PRO A 258 -42.27 -13.98 -6.81
C PRO A 258 -41.79 -15.15 -5.93
N THR A 259 -40.77 -15.86 -6.39
CA THR A 259 -39.94 -16.73 -5.55
C THR A 259 -39.13 -15.86 -4.60
N ASN A 260 -39.40 -15.96 -3.30
CA ASN A 260 -38.50 -15.51 -2.24
C ASN A 260 -37.26 -16.42 -2.24
N LEU A 261 -36.13 -15.91 -2.74
CA LEU A 261 -34.86 -16.61 -2.70
C LEU A 261 -34.16 -16.31 -1.37
N LEU A 262 -34.17 -17.33 -0.51
CA LEU A 262 -33.43 -17.44 0.73
C LEU A 262 -31.92 -17.46 0.43
N ILE A 263 -31.20 -16.38 0.74
CA ILE A 263 -29.73 -16.33 0.69
C ILE A 263 -29.20 -16.87 2.03
N VAL A 264 -28.84 -18.15 2.05
CA VAL A 264 -27.97 -18.74 3.06
C VAL A 264 -27.02 -19.68 2.31
N GLY A 265 -25.73 -19.39 2.32
CA GLY A 265 -24.73 -20.26 1.70
C GLY A 265 -23.38 -19.60 1.50
N SER A 266 -22.62 -19.53 2.58
CA SER A 266 -21.19 -19.27 2.58
C SER A 266 -20.47 -20.30 1.70
N MET A 267 -19.77 -19.84 0.66
CA MET A 267 -18.84 -20.66 -0.13
C MET A 267 -17.42 -20.14 0.13
N ILE A 268 -16.68 -20.90 0.95
CA ILE A 268 -15.24 -20.80 1.08
C ILE A 268 -14.64 -21.27 -0.24
N VAL A 269 -14.01 -20.36 -0.98
CA VAL A 269 -13.17 -20.71 -2.13
C VAL A 269 -11.73 -20.77 -1.62
N ALA A 270 -11.23 -21.99 -1.45
CA ALA A 270 -9.80 -22.24 -1.32
C ALA A 270 -9.18 -22.24 -2.73
N VAL A 271 -8.53 -21.15 -3.13
CA VAL A 271 -7.67 -21.15 -4.32
C VAL A 271 -6.27 -21.61 -3.89
N LEU A 272 -5.99 -22.90 -4.13
CA LEU A 272 -4.63 -23.41 -4.26
C LEU A 272 -4.14 -23.05 -5.66
N GLY A 273 -3.21 -22.11 -5.77
CA GLY A 273 -2.65 -21.68 -7.05
C GLY A 273 -1.20 -21.21 -6.95
N GLY A 274 -0.28 -22.07 -7.40
CA GLY A 274 0.94 -21.64 -8.11
C GLY A 274 2.07 -21.04 -7.28
N ILE A 275 2.91 -21.91 -6.71
CA ILE A 275 4.26 -21.57 -6.26
C ILE A 275 5.11 -21.23 -7.51
N ILE A 276 5.57 -19.99 -7.65
CA ILE A 276 6.73 -19.63 -8.48
C ILE A 276 7.78 -19.01 -7.56
N ILE A 277 8.75 -19.83 -7.14
CA ILE A 277 9.94 -19.38 -6.43
C ILE A 277 10.94 -18.91 -7.49
N TYR A 278 11.12 -17.60 -7.64
CA TYR A 278 12.31 -17.06 -8.31
C TYR A 278 13.44 -16.95 -7.29
N ARG A 279 14.38 -17.90 -7.37
CA ARG A 279 15.64 -17.87 -6.65
C ARG A 279 16.60 -16.97 -7.43
N ARG A 280 16.92 -15.80 -6.88
CA ARG A 280 17.90 -14.87 -7.48
C ARG A 280 19.31 -15.44 -7.30
N LEU A 281 20.04 -15.56 -8.42
CA LEU A 281 21.50 -15.74 -8.49
C LEU A 281 22.21 -14.41 -8.16
#